data_AF-A0A662U3H9-F1
#
_entry.id   AF-A0A662U3H9-F1
#
_cell.length_a   1.000
_cell.length_b   1.000
_cell.length_c   1.000
_cell.angle_alpha   90.00
_cell.angle_beta   90.00
_cell.angle_gamma   90.00
#
_symmetry.space_group_name_H-M   'P 1'
#
loop_
_entity.id
_entity.type
_entity.pdbx_description
1 polymer ?
#
loop_
_entity_poly.entity_id
_entity_poly.type
_entity_poly.pdbx_seq_one_letter_code
_entity_poly.pdbx_strand_id
1 'polypeptide(L)' 'MNIAGFIKESRRVFTLAKKPNREEFNKIAKITGVGIIIIGIIGFLIKIAAWLISRKVAG' A
#
# COMPACT_ATOMS: atom_id res chain seq x y z
N MET A 1 -21.68 16.29 23.16
CA MET A 1 -21.42 15.67 21.84
C MET A 1 -22.18 14.36 21.78
N ASN A 2 -23.28 14.29 21.02
CA ASN A 2 -24.12 13.08 20.96
C ASN A 2 -23.60 12.13 19.87
N ILE A 3 -23.23 10.91 20.26
CA ILE A 3 -22.77 9.84 19.34
C ILE A 3 -23.79 9.57 18.23
N ALA A 4 -25.08 9.67 18.54
CA ALA A 4 -26.17 9.55 17.56
C ALA A 4 -26.08 10.58 16.43
N GLY A 5 -25.63 11.81 16.71
CA GLY A 5 -25.42 12.85 15.71
C GLY A 5 -24.20 12.57 14.83
N PHE A 6 -23.11 12.08 15.42
CA PHE A 6 -21.89 11.73 14.68
C PHE A 6 -22.11 10.58 13.69
N ILE A 7 -22.88 9.57 14.08
CA ILE A 7 -23.25 8.44 13.18
C ILE A 7 -24.09 8.94 12.00
N LYS A 8 -25.03 9.86 12.24
CA LYS A 8 -25.89 10.43 11.19
C LYS A 8 -25.08 11.22 10.15
N GLU A 9 -24.15 12.05 10.60
CA GLU A 9 -23.27 12.82 9.72
C GLU A 9 -22.29 11.91 8.96
N SER A 10 -21.71 10.93 9.64
CA SER A 10 -20.79 9.95 9.02
C SER A 10 -21.47 9.13 7.90
N ARG A 11 -22.74 8.77 8.10
CA ARG A 11 -23.55 8.10 7.06
C ARG A 11 -23.77 8.99 5.84
N ARG A 12 -24.00 10.29 6.02
CA ARG A 12 -24.14 11.24 4.90
C ARG A 12 -22.87 11.32 4.07
N VAL A 13 -21.71 11.36 4.73
CA VAL A 13 -20.39 11.34 4.07
C VAL A 13 -20.17 10.05 3.28
N PHE A 14 -20.49 8.89 3.86
CA PHE A 14 -20.36 7.60 3.16
C PHE A 14 -21.26 7.50 1.91
N THR A 15 -22.46 8.08 1.95
CA THR A 15 -23.36 8.12 0.79
C THR A 15 -22.88 9.10 -0.29
N LEU A 16 -22.22 10.20 0.11
CA LEU A 16 -21.59 11.16 -0.80
C LEU A 16 -20.31 10.60 -1.43
N ALA A 17 -19.61 9.71 -0.74
CA ALA A 17 -18.41 9.06 -1.24
C ALA A 17 -18.74 8.17 -2.45
N LYS A 18 -18.08 8.44 -3.59
CA LYS A 18 -18.24 7.62 -4.79
C LYS A 18 -17.51 6.29 -4.61
N LYS A 19 -18.26 5.19 -4.58
CA LYS A 19 -17.68 3.84 -4.59
C LYS A 19 -16.92 3.64 -5.91
N PRO A 20 -15.64 3.24 -5.87
CA PRO A 20 -14.85 3.03 -7.08
C PRO A 20 -15.46 1.92 -7.93
N ASN A 21 -15.44 2.08 -9.24
CA ASN A 21 -15.88 1.02 -10.15
C ASN A 21 -14.86 -0.14 -10.12
N ARG A 22 -15.29 -1.36 -10.46
CA ARG A 22 -14.40 -2.55 -10.51
C ARG A 22 -13.21 -2.34 -11.45
N GLU A 23 -13.40 -1.61 -12.54
CA GLU A 23 -12.33 -1.27 -13.48
C GLU A 23 -11.30 -0.30 -12.88
N GLU A 24 -11.76 0.75 -12.19
CA GLU A 24 -10.88 1.72 -11.51
C GLU A 24 -10.06 1.03 -10.42
N PHE A 25 -10.72 0.18 -9.62
CA PHE A 25 -10.05 -0.61 -8.60
C PHE A 25 -8.98 -1.51 -9.22
N ASN A 26 -9.29 -2.22 -10.31
CA ASN A 26 -8.35 -3.10 -10.99
C ASN A 26 -7.15 -2.33 -11.60
N LYS A 27 -7.38 -1.12 -12.13
CA LYS A 27 -6.30 -0.27 -12.65
C LYS A 27 -5.34 0.14 -11.52
N ILE A 28 -5.88 0.64 -10.42
CA ILE A 28 -5.08 1.05 -9.25
C ILE A 28 -4.35 -0.16 -8.67
N ALA A 29 -5.03 -1.29 -8.49
CA ALA A 29 -4.43 -2.51 -7.96
C ALA A 29 -3.25 -3.01 -8.80
N LYS A 30 -3.36 -2.95 -10.14
CA LYS A 30 -2.25 -3.32 -11.04
C LYS A 30 -1.05 -2.39 -10.89
N ILE A 31 -1.28 -1.08 -10.88
CA ILE A 31 -0.20 -0.08 -10.76
C ILE A 31 0.50 -0.23 -9.40
N THR A 32 -0.26 -0.33 -8.31
CA THR A 32 0.28 -0.53 -6.96
C THR A 32 1.01 -1.87 -6.85
N GLY A 33 0.47 -2.94 -7.44
CA GLY A 33 1.12 -4.25 -7.46
C GLY A 33 2.48 -4.22 -8.15
N VAL A 34 2.58 -3.53 -9.29
CA VAL A 34 3.86 -3.32 -9.99
C VAL A 34 4.84 -2.53 -9.11
N GLY A 35 4.38 -1.48 -8.43
CA GLY A 35 5.20 -0.69 -7.50
C GLY A 35 5.78 -1.54 -6.36
N ILE A 36 4.97 -2.40 -5.74
CA ILE A 36 5.40 -3.29 -4.66
C ILE A 36 6.48 -4.26 -5.16
N ILE A 37 6.31 -4.84 -6.35
CA ILE A 37 7.29 -5.75 -6.94
C ILE A 37 8.63 -5.04 -7.17
N ILE A 38 8.61 -3.84 -7.74
CA ILE A 38 9.82 -3.05 -8.01
C ILE A 38 10.57 -2.75 -6.70
N ILE A 39 9.86 -2.24 -5.69
CA ILE A 39 10.46 -1.92 -4.38
C ILE A 39 11.01 -3.20 -3.72
N GLY A 40 10.28 -4.31 -3.81
CA GLY A 40 10.71 -5.61 -3.29
C GLY A 40 12.01 -6.11 -3.93
N ILE A 41 12.13 -6.01 -5.26
CA ILE A 41 13.36 -6.40 -5.98
C ILE A 41 14.53 -5.51 -5.56
N ILE A 42 14.34 -4.19 -5.50
CA ILE A 42 15.40 -3.26 -5.09
C ILE A 42 15.88 -3.58 -3.67
N GLY A 43 14.95 -3.75 -2.72
CA GLY A 43 15.29 -4.13 -1.35
C GLY A 43 16.00 -5.48 -1.27
N PHE A 44 15.57 -6.46 -2.06
CA PHE A 44 16.19 -7.78 -2.13
C PHE A 44 17.63 -7.72 -2.63
N LEU A 45 17.89 -6.96 -3.70
CA LEU A 45 19.24 -6.76 -4.24
C LEU A 45 20.17 -6.09 -3.22
N ILE A 46 19.69 -5.06 -2.52
CA ILE A 46 20.43 -4.40 -1.45
C ILE A 46 20.78 -5.41 -0.34
N LYS A 47 19.83 -6.26 0.06
CA LYS A 47 20.08 -7.26 1.09
C LYS A 47 21.14 -8.28 0.64
N ILE A 48 21.07 -8.77 -0.59
CA ILE A 48 22.05 -9.70 -1.15
C ILE A 48 23.45 -9.06 -1.14
N ALA A 49 23.56 -7.82 -1.63
CA ALA A 49 24.83 -7.10 -1.65
C ALA A 49 25.40 -6.92 -0.23
N ALA A 50 24.56 -6.50 0.72
CA ALA A 50 24.95 -6.35 2.11
C ALA A 50 25.39 -7.69 2.75
N TRP A 51 24.69 -8.79 2.43
CA TRP A 51 25.07 -10.13 2.89
C TRP A 51 26.44 -10.55 2.34
N LEU A 52 26.69 -10.30 1.05
CA LEU A 52 27.96 -10.63 0.41
C LEU A 52 29.13 -9.83 0.99
N ILE A 53 28.95 -8.53 1.22
CA ILE A 53 29.96 -7.66 1.83
C ILE A 53 30.23 -8.12 3.27
N SER A 54 29.19 -8.35 4.07
CA SER A 54 29.33 -8.83 5.45
C SER A 54 30.07 -10.16 5.54
N ARG A 55 29.85 -11.08 4.58
CA ARG A 55 30.57 -12.37 4.54
C ARG A 55 32.07 -12.23 4.26
N LYS A 56 32.48 -11.19 3.52
CA LYS A 56 33.89 -10.89 3.26
C LYS A 56 34.59 -10.12 4.40
N VAL A 57 33.84 -9.38 5.22
CA VAL A 57 34.38 -8.59 6.35
C VAL A 57 34.54 -9.40 7.63
N ALA A 58 33.77 -10.49 7.78
CA ALA A 58 33.83 -11.37 8.95
C ALA A 58 34.87 -12.50 8.85
N GLY A 59 35.68 -12.52 7.78
CA GLY A 59 36.74 -13.50 7.55
C GLY A 59 38.13 -12.89 7.62
#